data_AF-A0A7S2K489-F1
#
_entry.id   AF-A0A7S2K489-F1
#
_cell.length_a   1.000
_cell.length_b   1.000
_cell.length_c   1.000
_cell.angle_alpha   90.00
_cell.angle_beta   90.00
_cell.angle_gamma   90.00
#
_symmetry.space_group_name_H-M   'P 1'
#
loop_
_entity.id
_entity.type
_entity.pdbx_description
1 polymer ?
#
loop_
_entity_poly.entity_id
_entity_poly.type
_entity_poly.pdbx_seq_one_letter_code
_entity_poly.pdbx_strand_id
1 'polypeptide(L)'
;ADQDSRVHCSLNLNTETGRLSSRQPNLQNQPALEKDKYKIRQAFQSSPGNNLIVADYGQLELRLLASMTGCQSMIDAFKQGGDFHSRTAMGMFDYIQKKVDDGEILFEWDYSKGDPPKPMLK
;
A
#
# COMPACT_ATOMS: atom_id res chain seq x y z
N ALA A 1 13.06 14.84 22.96
CA ALA A 1 11.93 14.16 23.58
C ALA A 1 11.37 15.07 24.67
N ASP A 2 10.10 14.89 25.06
CA ASP A 2 9.53 15.58 26.22
C ASP A 2 9.94 14.90 27.54
N GLN A 3 9.32 15.33 28.65
CA GLN A 3 9.56 14.77 29.99
C GLN A 3 9.13 13.29 30.10
N ASP A 4 8.20 12.85 29.26
CA ASP A 4 7.71 11.47 29.18
C ASP A 4 8.46 10.64 28.11
N SER A 5 9.61 11.13 27.63
CA SER A 5 10.43 10.50 26.59
C SER A 5 9.70 10.28 25.25
N ARG A 6 8.71 11.11 24.94
CA ARG A 6 7.96 11.08 23.66
C ARG A 6 8.57 12.01 22.64
N VAL A 7 8.47 11.62 21.37
CA VAL A 7 8.89 12.43 20.22
C VAL A 7 7.69 13.18 19.65
N HIS A 8 7.82 14.50 19.50
CA HIS A 8 6.76 15.38 19.00
C HIS A 8 7.13 15.90 17.61
N CYS A 9 6.41 15.44 16.59
CA CYS A 9 6.58 15.92 15.22
C CYS A 9 5.80 17.22 14.99
N SER A 10 6.36 18.13 14.20
CA SER A 10 5.63 19.30 13.70
C SER A 10 4.95 18.98 12.38
N LEU A 11 3.62 19.19 12.33
CA LEU A 11 2.83 19.05 11.11
C LEU A 11 2.65 20.42 10.45
N ASN A 12 2.81 20.48 9.13
CA ASN A 12 2.47 21.64 8.31
C ASN A 12 1.27 21.31 7.41
N LEU A 13 0.24 22.13 7.54
CA LEU A 13 -1.04 22.03 6.83
C LEU A 13 -1.04 22.80 5.50
N ASN A 14 -0.12 23.76 5.34
CA ASN A 14 -0.08 24.66 4.19
C ASN A 14 0.86 24.11 3.11
N THR A 15 0.44 23.03 2.44
CA THR A 15 1.12 22.54 1.25
C THR A 15 0.28 22.82 0.01
N GLU A 16 0.91 22.96 -1.14
CA GLU A 16 0.24 23.30 -2.40
C GLU A 16 -0.85 22.29 -2.80
N THR A 17 -0.64 21.01 -2.51
CA THR A 17 -1.60 19.93 -2.83
C THR A 17 -2.59 19.65 -1.69
N GLY A 18 -2.47 20.33 -0.56
CA GLY A 18 -3.28 20.10 0.64
C GLY A 18 -2.90 18.87 1.48
N ARG A 19 -1.84 18.12 1.10
CA ARG A 19 -1.29 17.04 1.92
C ARG A 19 -0.62 17.60 3.18
N LEU A 20 -0.69 16.89 4.30
CA LEU A 20 0.14 17.23 5.46
C LEU A 20 1.62 17.02 5.10
N SER A 21 2.50 17.87 5.63
CA SER A 21 3.94 17.63 5.65
C SER A 21 4.44 17.58 7.08
N SER A 22 5.56 16.89 7.31
CA SER A 22 6.08 16.62 8.66
C SER A 22 7.54 17.01 8.80
N ARG A 23 7.91 17.61 9.94
CA ARG A 23 9.31 17.98 10.25
C ARG A 23 9.61 17.81 11.73
N GLN A 24 10.90 17.65 12.04
CA GLN A 24 11.43 17.52 13.40
C GLN A 24 10.73 16.43 14.25
N PRO A 25 10.70 15.15 13.83
CA PRO A 25 11.33 14.56 12.63
C PRO A 25 10.37 14.55 11.42
N ASN A 26 10.93 14.36 10.23
CA ASN A 26 10.10 14.09 9.04
C ASN A 26 9.69 12.61 9.02
N LEU A 27 8.42 12.35 9.28
CA LEU A 27 7.81 11.01 9.31
C LEU A 27 7.57 10.44 7.91
N GLN A 28 7.51 11.29 6.88
CA GLN A 28 7.27 10.88 5.49
C GLN A 28 8.51 10.29 4.81
N ASN A 29 9.71 10.73 5.23
CA ASN A 29 10.97 10.24 4.70
C ASN A 29 11.38 8.86 5.25
N GLN A 30 10.53 8.22 6.06
CA GLN A 30 10.80 6.89 6.56
C GLN A 30 10.73 5.87 5.42
N PRO A 31 11.67 4.92 5.35
CA PRO A 31 11.64 3.88 4.33
C PRO A 31 10.31 3.12 4.37
N ALA A 32 9.84 2.71 3.20
CA ALA A 32 8.74 1.75 3.09
C ALA A 32 9.12 0.44 3.81
N LEU A 33 8.13 -0.32 4.27
CA LEU A 33 8.35 -1.47 5.15
C LEU A 33 9.30 -2.50 4.52
N GLU A 34 9.18 -2.79 3.23
CA GLU A 34 10.08 -3.72 2.51
C GLU A 34 11.53 -3.20 2.40
N LYS A 35 11.73 -1.88 2.53
CA LYS A 35 13.01 -1.19 2.34
C LYS A 35 13.61 -0.71 3.66
N ASP A 36 12.98 -0.99 4.79
CA ASP A 36 13.42 -0.53 6.11
C ASP A 36 14.54 -1.41 6.68
N LYS A 37 15.77 -1.24 6.13
CA LYS A 37 16.97 -1.99 6.52
C LYS A 37 17.26 -1.93 8.02
N TYR A 38 17.00 -0.79 8.65
CA TYR A 38 17.29 -0.54 10.05
C TYR A 38 16.09 -0.79 10.97
N LYS A 39 14.95 -1.22 10.42
CA LYS A 39 13.71 -1.48 11.15
C LYS A 39 13.30 -0.29 12.02
N ILE A 40 13.49 0.94 11.52
CA ILE A 40 13.24 2.19 12.27
C ILE A 40 11.78 2.23 12.74
N ARG A 41 10.85 1.72 11.94
CA ARG A 41 9.43 1.68 12.30
C ARG A 41 9.14 0.85 13.57
N GLN A 42 9.98 -0.13 13.90
CA GLN A 42 9.83 -0.95 15.12
C GLN A 42 10.15 -0.17 16.42
N ALA A 43 10.81 0.98 16.31
CA ALA A 43 11.05 1.87 17.45
C ALA A 43 9.79 2.65 17.87
N PHE A 44 8.76 2.72 17.02
CA PHE A 44 7.49 3.37 17.35
C PHE A 44 6.61 2.37 18.09
N GLN A 45 6.61 2.46 19.42
CA GLN A 45 5.87 1.54 20.30
C GLN A 45 4.72 2.26 21.00
N SER A 46 3.64 1.54 21.25
CA SER A 46 2.56 1.99 22.12
C SER A 46 3.03 2.02 23.58
N SER A 47 2.36 2.84 24.40
CA SER A 47 2.55 2.80 25.85
C SER A 47 2.00 1.48 26.43
N PRO A 48 2.47 1.07 27.64
CA PRO A 48 1.96 -0.13 28.30
C PRO A 48 0.43 -0.15 28.39
N GLY A 49 -0.17 -1.31 28.13
CA GLY A 49 -1.62 -1.51 28.12
C GLY A 49 -2.32 -1.04 26.83
N ASN A 50 -1.59 -0.51 25.85
CA ASN A 50 -2.16 -0.03 24.58
C ASN A 50 -1.57 -0.76 23.36
N ASN A 51 -2.30 -0.67 22.24
CA ASN A 51 -1.86 -1.14 20.93
C ASN A 51 -1.73 0.03 19.95
N LEU A 52 -0.77 -0.07 19.03
CA LEU A 52 -0.66 0.85 17.90
C LEU A 52 -1.42 0.27 16.71
N ILE A 53 -2.42 0.99 16.21
CA ILE A 53 -3.24 0.59 15.06
C ILE A 53 -2.81 1.41 13.85
N VAL A 54 -2.61 0.74 12.71
CA VAL A 54 -2.32 1.37 11.43
C VAL A 54 -3.54 1.18 10.52
N ALA A 55 -4.05 2.29 9.98
CA ALA A 55 -5.09 2.29 8.97
C ALA A 55 -4.59 3.09 7.77
N ASP A 56 -4.61 2.46 6.60
CA ASP A 56 -4.13 3.04 5.34
C ASP A 56 -5.23 2.98 4.28
N TYR A 57 -5.28 4.01 3.43
CA TYR A 57 -6.19 3.99 2.28
C TYR A 57 -5.51 3.27 1.11
N GLY A 58 -5.87 2.00 0.93
CA GLY A 58 -5.38 1.19 -0.19
C GLY A 58 -5.62 1.87 -1.54
N GLN A 59 -4.53 2.32 -2.18
CA GLN A 59 -4.50 2.92 -3.51
C GLN A 59 -5.45 4.13 -3.68
N LEU A 60 -5.55 5.00 -2.66
CA LEU A 60 -6.46 6.16 -2.65
C LEU A 60 -6.43 6.99 -3.94
N GLU A 61 -5.23 7.37 -4.41
CA GLU A 61 -5.07 8.24 -5.57
C GLU A 61 -5.63 7.60 -6.85
N LEU A 62 -5.42 6.30 -7.04
CA LEU A 62 -5.96 5.58 -8.20
C LEU A 62 -7.48 5.41 -8.11
N ARG A 63 -8.03 5.25 -6.90
CA ARG A 63 -9.49 5.23 -6.69
C ARG A 63 -10.11 6.59 -7.03
N LEU A 64 -9.46 7.68 -6.61
CA LEU A 64 -9.89 9.03 -6.97
C LEU A 64 -9.82 9.23 -8.49
N LEU A 65 -8.74 8.80 -9.14
CA LEU A 65 -8.59 8.87 -10.59
C LEU A 65 -9.70 8.10 -11.32
N ALA A 66 -9.99 6.87 -10.90
CA ALA A 66 -11.07 6.06 -11.47
C ALA A 66 -12.44 6.77 -11.35
N SER A 67 -12.70 7.38 -10.18
CA SER A 67 -13.94 8.13 -9.94
C SER A 67 -14.03 9.42 -10.74
N MET A 68 -12.93 10.18 -10.86
CA MET A 68 -12.91 11.47 -11.56
C MET A 68 -13.01 11.29 -13.08
N THR A 69 -12.40 10.23 -13.61
CA THR A 69 -12.41 9.94 -15.05
C THR A 69 -13.65 9.16 -15.51
N GLY A 70 -14.36 8.52 -14.58
CA GLY A 70 -15.45 7.60 -14.92
C GLY A 70 -14.96 6.35 -15.66
N CYS A 71 -13.68 5.98 -15.49
CA CYS A 71 -13.09 4.86 -16.21
C CYS A 71 -13.66 3.52 -15.71
N GLN A 72 -14.57 2.94 -16.49
CA GLN A 72 -15.31 1.74 -16.10
C GLN A 72 -14.38 0.55 -15.80
N SER A 73 -13.34 0.35 -16.61
CA SER A 73 -12.36 -0.74 -16.37
C SER A 73 -11.62 -0.58 -15.04
N MET A 74 -11.22 0.64 -14.66
CA MET A 74 -10.59 0.89 -13.36
C MET A 74 -11.58 0.71 -12.21
N ILE A 75 -12.80 1.20 -12.36
CA ILE A 75 -13.86 1.06 -11.35
C ILE A 75 -14.15 -0.42 -11.10
N ASP A 76 -14.29 -1.21 -12.16
CA ASP A 76 -14.57 -2.64 -12.05
C ASP A 76 -13.38 -3.41 -11.47
N ALA A 77 -12.15 -3.07 -11.86
CA ALA A 77 -10.95 -3.64 -11.25
C ALA A 77 -10.90 -3.40 -9.73
N PHE A 78 -11.28 -2.19 -9.25
CA PHE A 78 -11.37 -1.92 -7.82
C PHE A 78 -12.52 -2.64 -7.12
N LYS A 79 -13.68 -2.77 -7.78
CA LYS A 79 -14.86 -3.46 -7.22
C LYS A 79 -14.64 -4.96 -7.06
N GLN A 80 -13.87 -5.57 -7.95
CA GLN A 80 -13.52 -7.00 -7.88
C GLN A 80 -12.56 -7.32 -6.73
N GLY A 81 -11.93 -6.31 -6.10
CA GLY A 81 -10.98 -6.50 -5.00
C GLY A 81 -9.64 -7.09 -5.46
N GLY A 82 -8.82 -7.59 -4.54
CA GLY A 82 -7.49 -8.14 -4.88
C GLY A 82 -6.50 -7.09 -5.41
N ASP A 83 -5.48 -7.54 -6.14
CA ASP A 83 -4.43 -6.66 -6.65
C ASP A 83 -4.87 -5.89 -7.91
N PHE A 84 -4.93 -4.57 -7.79
CA PHE A 84 -5.39 -3.68 -8.86
C PHE A 84 -4.49 -3.72 -10.11
N HIS A 85 -3.17 -3.78 -9.92
CA HIS A 85 -2.21 -3.74 -11.01
C HIS A 85 -2.27 -5.03 -11.85
N SER A 86 -2.34 -6.18 -11.18
CA SER A 86 -2.48 -7.50 -11.80
C SER A 86 -3.75 -7.60 -12.63
N ARG A 87 -4.90 -7.14 -12.11
CA ARG A 87 -6.15 -7.08 -12.89
C ARG A 87 -6.02 -6.21 -14.12
N THR A 88 -5.42 -5.03 -13.94
CA THR A 88 -5.22 -4.09 -15.04
C THR A 88 -4.31 -4.70 -16.11
N ALA A 89 -3.24 -5.39 -15.72
CA ALA A 89 -2.32 -6.07 -16.63
C ALA A 89 -3.02 -7.19 -17.43
N MET A 90 -3.86 -8.00 -16.77
CA MET A 90 -4.65 -9.04 -17.45
C MET A 90 -5.63 -8.44 -18.47
N GLY A 91 -6.29 -7.33 -18.13
CA GLY A 91 -7.22 -6.65 -19.04
C GLY A 91 -6.55 -5.91 -20.19
N MET A 92 -5.26 -5.61 -20.09
CA MET A 92 -4.50 -4.88 -21.12
C MET A 92 -3.69 -5.78 -22.04
N PHE A 93 -3.27 -6.96 -21.57
CA PHE A 93 -2.30 -7.80 -22.25
C PHE A 93 -2.78 -9.25 -22.35
N ASP A 94 -3.25 -9.64 -23.55
CA ASP A 94 -3.74 -11.00 -23.82
C ASP A 94 -2.71 -12.09 -23.51
N TYR A 95 -1.42 -11.81 -23.70
CA TYR A 95 -0.36 -12.78 -23.38
C TYR A 95 -0.20 -13.02 -21.87
N ILE A 96 -0.55 -12.04 -21.04
CA ILE A 96 -0.56 -12.20 -19.57
C ILE A 96 -1.75 -13.07 -19.17
N GLN A 97 -2.95 -12.76 -19.72
CA GLN A 97 -4.14 -13.57 -19.50
C GLN A 97 -3.89 -15.02 -19.88
N LYS A 98 -3.31 -15.27 -21.07
CA LYS A 98 -2.94 -16.61 -21.52
C LYS A 98 -2.01 -17.33 -20.55
N LYS A 99 -1.00 -16.66 -20.00
CA LYS A 99 -0.08 -17.27 -19.02
C LYS A 99 -0.76 -17.62 -17.69
N VAL A 100 -1.77 -16.83 -17.28
CA VAL A 100 -2.60 -17.16 -16.12
C VAL A 100 -3.46 -18.40 -16.43
N ASP A 101 -4.08 -18.45 -17.61
CA ASP A 101 -4.95 -19.55 -18.03
C ASP A 101 -4.19 -20.87 -18.22
N ASP A 102 -2.99 -20.79 -18.81
CA ASP A 102 -2.05 -21.91 -18.95
C ASP A 102 -1.42 -22.30 -17.59
N GLY A 103 -1.69 -21.50 -16.55
CA GLY A 103 -1.20 -21.70 -15.19
C GLY A 103 0.29 -21.51 -15.05
N GLU A 104 0.99 -20.83 -15.96
CA GLU A 104 2.41 -20.50 -15.85
C GLU A 104 2.69 -19.51 -14.72
N ILE A 105 1.74 -18.57 -14.51
CA ILE A 105 1.76 -17.58 -13.44
C ILE A 105 0.43 -17.61 -12.68
N LEU A 106 0.47 -17.26 -11.40
CA LEU A 106 -0.70 -17.26 -10.51
C LEU A 106 -1.25 -15.85 -10.36
N PHE A 107 -2.55 -15.69 -10.54
CA PHE A 107 -3.22 -14.42 -10.32
C PHE A 107 -3.49 -14.15 -8.83
N GLU A 108 -4.01 -15.15 -8.11
CA GLU A 108 -4.27 -15.08 -6.66
C GLU A 108 -3.70 -16.34 -5.98
N TRP A 109 -3.22 -16.19 -4.75
CA TRP A 109 -2.71 -17.29 -3.94
C TRP A 109 -3.10 -17.12 -2.48
N ASP A 110 -3.56 -18.20 -1.88
CA ASP A 110 -3.87 -18.28 -0.46
C ASP A 110 -2.58 -18.59 0.33
N TYR A 111 -1.97 -17.56 0.87
CA TYR A 111 -0.74 -17.67 1.66
C TYR A 111 -0.90 -18.49 2.96
N SER A 112 -2.13 -18.79 3.40
CA SER A 112 -2.32 -19.75 4.51
C SER A 112 -1.88 -21.17 4.14
N LYS A 113 -1.75 -21.47 2.84
CA LYS A 113 -1.28 -22.75 2.29
C LYS A 113 0.23 -22.80 2.07
N GLY A 114 0.97 -21.78 2.52
CA GLY A 114 2.42 -21.65 2.31
C GLY A 114 2.77 -20.80 1.10
N ASP A 115 4.00 -20.95 0.61
CA ASP A 115 4.52 -20.17 -0.51
C ASP A 115 3.89 -20.59 -1.85
N PRO A 116 3.67 -19.66 -2.79
CA PRO A 116 3.09 -19.97 -4.07
C PRO A 116 4.01 -20.89 -4.88
N PRO A 117 3.48 -21.99 -5.47
CA PRO A 117 4.29 -22.97 -6.20
C PRO A 117 4.79 -22.47 -7.56
N LYS A 118 4.27 -21.33 -8.01
CA LYS A 118 4.58 -20.67 -9.28
C LYS A 118 4.64 -19.16 -9.08
N PRO A 119 5.30 -18.40 -9.96
CA PRO A 119 5.38 -16.95 -9.84
C PRO A 119 3.99 -16.31 -9.78
N MET A 120 3.82 -15.36 -8.87
CA MET A 120 2.62 -14.51 -8.81
C MET A 120 2.70 -13.44 -9.91
N LEU A 121 1.56 -13.12 -10.51
CA LEU A 121 1.39 -11.85 -11.22
C LEU A 121 1.50 -10.74 -10.17
N LYS A 122 2.50 -9.87 -10.32
CA LYS A 122 2.79 -8.72 -9.45
C LYS A 122 3.24 -7.55 -10.31
#